data_AF-A0A0B7C2H3-F1
#
_entry.id   AF-A0A0B7C2H3-F1
#
_cell.length_a   1.000
_cell.length_b   1.000
_cell.length_c   1.000
_cell.angle_alpha   90.00
_cell.angle_beta   90.00
_cell.angle_gamma   90.00
#
_symmetry.space_group_name_H-M   'P 1'
#
loop_
_entity.id
_entity.type
_entity.pdbx_description
1 polymer ?
#
loop_
_entity_poly.entity_id
_entity_poly.type
_entity_poly.pdbx_seq_one_letter_code
_entity_poly.pdbx_strand_id
1 'polypeptide(L)'
;EEDSEPISTDKLQDSDVTDSLQSQQDAVIIHSDDAGTGGSDIDSQSDGLMSSDPSCIVRSSKRKRKHPSGLDEPLQAAPGSWVKVAASLLLKVARFKGSPRDKNEIPAAEWFTFPVDPLDAPDYYTVIQNPMDFSTMRKKLETGQYSNFEEFQL
;
A
#
# COMPACT_ATOMS: atom_id res chain seq x y z
N GLU A 1 15.07 30.55 68.03
CA GLU A 1 13.65 30.82 68.31
C GLU A 1 12.95 30.64 66.97
N GLU A 2 12.75 29.41 66.47
CA GLU A 2 11.84 28.36 67.00
C GLU A 2 10.45 28.93 67.30
N ASP A 3 9.49 28.61 66.44
CA ASP A 3 8.27 27.85 66.78
C ASP A 3 7.40 27.74 65.50
N SER A 4 7.37 26.60 64.80
CA SER A 4 6.51 25.41 65.02
C SER A 4 5.29 25.40 64.09
N GLU A 5 5.30 24.50 63.11
CA GLU A 5 4.07 23.98 62.48
C GLU A 5 3.34 23.02 63.45
N PRO A 6 2.05 22.73 63.19
CA PRO A 6 1.75 21.31 62.93
C PRO A 6 0.73 21.03 61.80
N ILE A 7 1.19 20.15 60.90
CA ILE A 7 0.54 18.97 60.29
C ILE A 7 -0.86 18.58 60.83
N SER A 8 -1.80 18.34 59.89
CA SER A 8 -2.89 17.35 60.02
C SER A 8 -3.24 16.86 58.59
N THR A 9 -2.74 15.71 58.13
CA THR A 9 -3.20 14.31 58.30
C THR A 9 -4.57 13.96 57.70
N ASP A 10 -4.48 13.14 56.65
CA ASP A 10 -5.31 11.95 56.37
C ASP A 10 -6.74 12.09 55.83
N LYS A 11 -6.92 11.66 54.58
CA LYS A 11 -7.72 10.46 54.33
C LYS A 11 -7.31 9.74 53.04
N LEU A 12 -6.52 8.67 53.23
CA LEU A 12 -6.50 7.51 52.36
C LEU A 12 -7.90 6.89 52.25
N GLN A 13 -8.30 6.53 51.04
CA GLN A 13 -9.14 5.36 50.82
C GLN A 13 -8.55 4.56 49.67
N ASP A 14 -7.81 3.54 50.07
CA ASP A 14 -7.35 2.44 49.26
C ASP A 14 -8.56 1.62 48.75
N SER A 15 -8.54 1.28 47.47
CA SER A 15 -9.21 0.06 47.01
C SER A 15 -8.28 -0.62 46.00
N ASP A 16 -7.43 -1.48 46.58
CA ASP A 16 -6.73 -2.56 45.94
C ASP A 16 -7.75 -3.62 45.48
N VAL A 17 -7.72 -4.01 44.21
CA VAL A 17 -7.87 -5.44 43.84
C VAL A 17 -7.07 -5.66 42.56
N THR A 18 -5.83 -6.11 42.73
CA THR A 18 -5.12 -6.86 41.68
C THR A 18 -5.40 -8.36 41.77
N ASP A 19 -5.34 -8.98 40.60
CA ASP A 19 -4.97 -10.38 40.33
C ASP A 19 -6.02 -11.50 40.50
N SER A 20 -6.36 -12.11 39.36
CA SER A 20 -6.60 -13.55 39.33
C SER A 20 -6.17 -14.09 37.97
N LEU A 21 -4.99 -14.72 37.97
CA LEU A 21 -4.47 -15.51 36.88
C LEU A 21 -4.99 -16.96 36.89
N GLN A 22 -4.94 -17.52 35.69
CA GLN A 22 -4.63 -18.91 35.31
C GLN A 22 -5.73 -20.01 35.24
N SER A 23 -5.90 -20.45 33.98
CA SER A 23 -5.57 -21.80 33.49
C SER A 23 -6.64 -22.90 33.56
N GLN A 24 -6.99 -23.39 32.36
CA GLN A 24 -7.21 -24.79 31.93
C GLN A 24 -7.68 -24.74 30.46
N GLN A 25 -6.80 -24.80 29.44
CA GLN A 25 -6.37 -25.99 28.71
C GLN A 25 -7.11 -27.31 29.00
N ASP A 26 -7.82 -27.84 27.99
CA ASP A 26 -7.83 -29.26 27.66
C ASP A 26 -8.26 -29.60 26.20
N ALA A 27 -7.43 -30.44 25.59
CA ALA A 27 -7.55 -31.42 24.49
C ALA A 27 -8.49 -31.27 23.25
N VAL A 28 -7.83 -31.17 22.07
CA VAL A 28 -7.86 -32.10 20.90
C VAL A 28 -9.13 -32.92 20.64
N ILE A 29 -9.75 -32.76 19.45
CA ILE A 29 -9.98 -33.85 18.46
C ILE A 29 -9.98 -33.27 17.04
N ILE A 30 -9.06 -33.80 16.25
CA ILE A 30 -8.94 -33.67 14.80
C ILE A 30 -10.09 -34.48 14.18
N HIS A 31 -10.88 -33.88 13.29
CA HIS A 31 -11.72 -34.64 12.37
C HIS A 31 -11.24 -34.39 10.94
N SER A 32 -10.87 -35.51 10.33
CA SER A 32 -10.50 -35.72 8.95
C SER A 32 -11.63 -35.33 8.02
N ASP A 33 -11.29 -34.65 6.93
CA ASP A 33 -11.97 -34.87 5.65
C ASP A 33 -10.89 -34.90 4.56
N ASP A 34 -10.57 -36.15 4.17
CA ASP A 34 -9.81 -36.52 2.99
C ASP A 34 -10.73 -36.40 1.78
N ALA A 35 -10.40 -35.51 0.85
CA ALA A 35 -11.02 -35.47 -0.47
C ALA A 35 -9.91 -35.58 -1.51
N GLY A 36 -9.54 -36.82 -1.82
CA GLY A 36 -8.87 -37.15 -3.07
C GLY A 36 -9.79 -36.87 -4.27
N THR A 37 -9.25 -36.33 -5.36
CA THR A 37 -9.80 -36.48 -6.73
C THR A 37 -8.73 -36.15 -7.77
N GLY A 38 -8.41 -37.14 -8.63
CA GLY A 38 -7.95 -37.00 -10.03
C GLY A 38 -6.54 -36.43 -10.26
N GLY A 39 -5.54 -37.16 -10.76
CA GLY A 39 -5.60 -38.17 -11.81
C GLY A 39 -5.63 -37.51 -13.18
N SER A 40 -4.48 -37.32 -13.82
CA SER A 40 -4.28 -37.59 -15.26
C SER A 40 -2.80 -37.43 -15.61
N ASP A 41 -2.17 -38.58 -15.81
CA ASP A 41 -1.00 -38.77 -16.66
C ASP A 41 -1.28 -38.22 -18.08
N ILE A 42 -0.31 -37.51 -18.65
CA ILE A 42 -0.18 -37.46 -20.10
C ILE A 42 1.30 -37.62 -20.45
N ASP A 43 1.66 -38.87 -20.73
CA ASP A 43 2.84 -39.24 -21.49
C ASP A 43 2.60 -38.87 -22.95
N SER A 44 3.60 -38.28 -23.62
CA SER A 44 3.81 -38.45 -25.07
C SER A 44 5.12 -37.79 -25.48
N GLN A 45 6.16 -38.62 -25.64
CA GLN A 45 7.21 -38.37 -26.62
C GLN A 45 6.71 -38.83 -27.99
N SER A 46 6.88 -38.00 -29.02
CA SER A 46 7.08 -38.48 -30.39
C SER A 46 7.71 -37.40 -31.26
N ASP A 47 8.96 -37.65 -31.66
CA ASP A 47 9.62 -37.00 -32.77
C ASP A 47 8.89 -37.28 -34.11
N GLY A 48 8.81 -36.27 -34.98
CA GLY A 48 8.22 -36.40 -36.31
C GLY A 48 8.60 -35.23 -37.22
N LEU A 49 9.40 -35.53 -38.24
CA LEU A 49 10.00 -34.62 -39.21
C LEU A 49 9.04 -34.21 -40.35
N MET A 50 9.31 -33.02 -40.91
CA MET A 50 9.14 -32.57 -42.30
C MET A 50 7.73 -32.26 -42.86
N SER A 51 7.46 -30.98 -43.17
CA SER A 51 6.94 -30.53 -44.49
C SER A 51 6.62 -29.02 -44.51
N SER A 52 7.46 -28.28 -45.23
CA SER A 52 7.19 -27.19 -46.19
C SER A 52 5.91 -26.33 -46.14
N ASP A 53 6.16 -25.01 -46.01
CA ASP A 53 5.65 -23.88 -46.83
C ASP A 53 4.33 -23.15 -46.46
N PRO A 54 4.08 -21.91 -46.96
CA PRO A 54 4.04 -20.71 -46.12
C PRO A 54 2.73 -19.92 -46.24
N SER A 55 2.29 -19.29 -45.16
CA SER A 55 1.46 -18.08 -45.27
C SER A 55 1.41 -17.31 -43.97
N CYS A 56 2.10 -16.18 -43.97
CA CYS A 56 1.94 -15.13 -42.98
C CYS A 56 0.50 -14.58 -43.08
N ILE A 57 -0.37 -14.96 -42.14
CA ILE A 57 -1.68 -14.33 -42.00
C ILE A 57 -1.48 -12.96 -41.36
N VAL A 58 -1.31 -11.95 -42.21
CA VAL A 58 -1.33 -10.54 -41.81
C VAL A 58 -2.77 -10.16 -41.47
N ARG A 59 -3.13 -10.20 -40.19
CA ARG A 59 -4.37 -9.59 -39.69
C ARG A 59 -4.21 -8.07 -39.77
N SER A 60 -4.60 -7.48 -40.90
CA SER A 60 -4.67 -6.02 -41.03
C SER A 60 -5.75 -5.48 -40.08
N SER A 61 -5.31 -4.94 -38.93
CA SER A 61 -6.19 -4.20 -38.03
C SER A 61 -6.58 -2.89 -38.68
N LYS A 62 -7.77 -2.83 -39.31
CA LYS A 62 -8.41 -1.57 -39.69
C LYS A 62 -8.84 -0.81 -38.44
N ARG A 63 -7.89 -0.11 -37.80
CA ARG A 63 -8.19 0.90 -36.79
C ARG A 63 -8.90 2.07 -37.47
N LYS A 64 -10.24 2.07 -37.38
CA LYS A 64 -11.13 3.17 -37.78
C LYS A 64 -10.74 4.41 -36.94
N ARG A 65 -10.00 5.35 -37.53
CA ARG A 65 -9.72 6.64 -36.88
C ARG A 65 -11.06 7.38 -36.72
N LYS A 66 -11.44 7.67 -35.48
CA LYS A 66 -12.55 8.59 -35.16
C LYS A 66 -12.17 9.99 -35.68
N HIS A 67 -13.12 10.72 -36.23
CA HIS A 67 -12.90 12.08 -36.71
C HIS A 67 -12.81 13.05 -35.51
N PRO A 68 -11.93 14.07 -35.55
CA PRO A 68 -11.81 15.04 -34.47
C PRO A 68 -12.99 16.01 -34.53
N SER A 69 -13.81 16.04 -33.50
CA SER A 69 -14.86 17.04 -33.31
C SER A 69 -14.57 17.83 -32.04
N GLY A 70 -14.48 19.16 -32.21
CA GLY A 70 -14.90 20.13 -31.20
C GLY A 70 -13.88 20.54 -30.13
N LEU A 71 -13.25 21.70 -30.37
CA LEU A 71 -12.98 22.78 -29.41
C LEU A 71 -12.25 22.45 -28.08
N ASP A 72 -10.99 22.88 -28.07
CA ASP A 72 -10.16 23.40 -26.96
C ASP A 72 -10.17 22.77 -25.56
N GLU A 73 -10.46 21.49 -25.40
CA GLU A 73 -9.98 20.81 -24.18
C GLU A 73 -8.45 20.60 -24.30
N PRO A 74 -7.61 21.16 -23.40
CA PRO A 74 -6.17 20.93 -23.48
C PRO A 74 -5.95 19.44 -23.42
N LEU A 75 -5.44 18.89 -24.54
CA LEU A 75 -5.20 17.48 -24.74
C LEU A 75 -4.30 16.99 -23.61
N GLN A 76 -4.91 16.49 -22.53
CA GLN A 76 -4.19 15.77 -21.49
C GLN A 76 -3.63 14.54 -22.18
N ALA A 77 -2.35 14.63 -22.56
CA ALA A 77 -1.62 13.56 -23.20
C ALA A 77 -1.83 12.31 -22.35
N ALA A 78 -2.33 11.24 -22.97
CA ALA A 78 -2.61 10.00 -22.25
C ALA A 78 -1.37 9.63 -21.43
N PRO A 79 -1.53 9.36 -20.11
CA PRO A 79 -0.39 9.26 -19.21
C PRO A 79 0.58 8.21 -19.74
N GLY A 80 1.83 8.65 -19.91
CA GLY A 80 2.90 7.83 -20.46
C GLY A 80 3.06 6.52 -19.69
N SER A 81 3.60 5.47 -20.32
CA SER A 81 3.76 4.16 -19.68
C SER A 81 4.48 4.22 -18.33
N TRP A 82 5.44 5.14 -18.19
CA TRP A 82 6.19 5.35 -16.95
C TRP A 82 5.32 5.95 -15.82
N VAL A 83 4.35 6.82 -16.14
CA VAL A 83 3.42 7.42 -15.17
C VAL A 83 2.61 6.34 -14.46
N LYS A 84 2.14 5.33 -15.22
CA LYS A 84 1.39 4.20 -14.66
C LYS A 84 2.25 3.33 -13.76
N VAL A 85 3.51 3.12 -14.14
CA VAL A 85 4.47 2.38 -13.31
C VAL A 85 4.75 3.13 -12.01
N ALA A 86 5.00 4.44 -12.08
CA ALA A 86 5.23 5.29 -10.92
C ALA A 86 4.00 5.31 -9.98
N ALA A 87 2.80 5.53 -10.52
CA ALA A 87 1.55 5.52 -9.75
C ALA A 87 1.26 4.16 -9.08
N SER A 88 1.62 3.07 -9.76
CA SER A 88 1.50 1.71 -9.22
C SER A 88 2.52 1.46 -8.11
N LEU A 89 3.74 1.98 -8.25
CA LEU A 89 4.79 1.89 -7.23
C LEU A 89 4.40 2.67 -5.98
N LEU A 90 3.94 3.92 -6.12
CA LEU A 90 3.46 4.73 -5.00
C LEU A 90 2.37 3.99 -4.20
N LEU A 91 1.43 3.33 -4.89
CA LEU A 91 0.39 2.54 -4.21
C LEU A 91 0.95 1.33 -3.47
N LYS A 92 1.90 0.63 -4.11
CA LYS A 92 2.53 -0.55 -3.52
C LYS A 92 3.32 -0.17 -2.27
N VAL A 93 4.04 0.95 -2.30
CA VAL A 93 4.82 1.46 -1.17
C VAL A 93 3.90 1.96 -0.06
N ALA A 94 2.88 2.75 -0.38
CA ALA A 94 1.92 3.27 0.61
C ALA A 94 1.20 2.16 1.38
N ARG A 95 0.91 1.02 0.74
CA ARG A 95 0.24 -0.13 1.37
C ARG A 95 1.22 -1.18 1.93
N PHE A 96 2.52 -0.93 1.82
CA PHE A 96 3.53 -1.89 2.28
C PHE A 96 3.63 -1.85 3.81
N LYS A 97 3.06 -2.85 4.48
CA LYS A 97 3.17 -2.97 5.94
C LYS A 97 4.36 -3.77 6.45
N GLY A 98 5.17 -4.34 5.55
CA GLY A 98 6.28 -5.23 5.91
C GLY A 98 5.87 -6.50 6.66
N SER A 99 6.88 -7.20 7.19
CA SER A 99 6.67 -8.27 8.15
C SER A 99 6.33 -7.64 9.50
N PRO A 100 5.15 -7.93 10.07
CA PRO A 100 4.78 -7.33 11.35
C PRO A 100 5.75 -7.85 12.41
N ARG A 101 6.46 -6.93 13.08
CA ARG A 101 7.30 -7.29 14.24
C ARG A 101 6.45 -7.29 15.51
N ASP A 102 5.58 -6.29 15.64
CA ASP A 102 4.62 -6.18 16.73
C ASP A 102 3.22 -5.77 16.22
N LYS A 103 2.17 -6.10 16.98
CA LYS A 103 0.76 -5.79 16.61
C LYS A 103 0.44 -4.29 16.66
N ASN A 104 1.30 -3.48 17.31
CA ASN A 104 1.07 -2.07 17.58
C ASN A 104 2.10 -1.16 16.86
N GLU A 105 2.95 -1.71 15.99
CA GLU A 105 3.92 -0.91 15.22
C GLU A 105 3.21 -0.23 14.04
N ILE A 106 3.30 1.10 13.99
CA ILE A 106 2.84 1.86 12.82
C ILE A 106 3.81 1.59 11.67
N PRO A 107 3.35 1.10 10.51
CA PRO A 107 4.22 0.89 9.36
C PRO A 107 4.92 2.18 8.97
N ALA A 108 6.21 2.11 8.65
CA ALA A 108 6.99 3.29 8.29
C ALA A 108 6.39 4.09 7.13
N ALA A 109 5.74 3.42 6.17
CA ALA A 109 5.10 4.06 5.02
C ALA A 109 3.87 4.92 5.40
N GLU A 110 3.24 4.67 6.55
CA GLU A 110 2.01 5.35 6.98
C GLU A 110 2.22 6.88 7.05
N TRP A 111 3.36 7.29 7.63
CA TRP A 111 3.75 8.70 7.81
C TRP A 111 3.88 9.50 6.51
N PHE A 112 4.00 8.83 5.35
CA PHE A 112 4.19 9.46 4.05
C PHE A 112 2.98 9.32 3.14
N THR A 113 1.90 8.69 3.61
CA THR A 113 0.75 8.38 2.76
C THR A 113 -0.13 9.62 2.51
N PHE A 114 -0.21 10.52 3.49
CA PHE A 114 -1.02 11.74 3.47
C PHE A 114 -0.20 12.95 3.92
N PRO A 115 -0.66 14.18 3.61
CA PRO A 115 -0.07 15.39 4.15
C PRO A 115 -0.08 15.36 5.69
N VAL A 116 0.97 15.93 6.29
CA VAL A 116 1.10 16.03 7.76
C VAL A 116 0.03 16.98 8.32
N ASP A 117 -0.69 16.55 9.35
CA ASP A 117 -1.63 17.42 10.07
C ASP A 117 -0.83 18.44 10.93
N PRO A 118 -1.10 19.75 10.83
CA PRO A 118 -0.53 20.75 11.73
C PRO A 118 -0.73 20.45 13.23
N LEU A 119 -1.78 19.71 13.61
CA LEU A 119 -2.01 19.33 15.01
C LEU A 119 -0.98 18.32 15.52
N ASP A 120 -0.52 17.40 14.66
CA ASP A 120 0.49 16.40 14.99
C ASP A 120 1.90 17.01 15.01
N ALA A 121 2.14 18.04 14.20
CA ALA A 121 3.41 18.74 14.10
C ALA A 121 3.22 20.27 13.89
N PRO A 122 3.06 21.06 14.98
CA PRO A 122 2.71 22.48 14.94
C PRO A 122 3.66 23.38 14.12
N ASP A 123 4.94 23.01 14.00
CA ASP A 123 5.95 23.80 13.28
C ASP A 123 6.32 23.22 11.90
N TYR A 124 5.66 22.16 11.45
CA TYR A 124 6.05 21.40 10.25
C TYR A 124 6.19 22.28 9.00
N TYR A 125 5.16 23.08 8.71
CA TYR A 125 5.12 23.95 7.52
C TYR A 125 6.00 25.20 7.64
N THR A 126 6.57 25.48 8.82
CA THR A 126 7.55 26.56 8.98
C THR A 126 8.94 26.12 8.54
N VAL A 127 9.26 24.84 8.73
CA VAL A 127 10.56 24.23 8.41
C VAL A 127 10.53 23.63 7.00
N ILE A 128 9.50 22.86 6.67
CA ILE A 128 9.35 22.18 5.39
C ILE A 128 8.57 23.06 4.42
N GLN A 129 9.30 23.74 3.54
CA GLN A 129 8.72 24.72 2.60
C GLN A 129 7.88 24.07 1.50
N ASN A 130 8.32 22.91 1.01
CA ASN A 130 7.69 22.19 -0.10
C ASN A 130 7.28 20.78 0.36
N PRO A 131 6.21 20.64 1.16
CA PRO A 131 5.77 19.35 1.68
C PRO A 131 5.35 18.42 0.53
N MET A 132 5.62 17.12 0.70
CA MET A 132 5.26 16.10 -0.29
C MET A 132 4.90 14.78 0.40
N ASP A 133 3.80 14.18 -0.04
CA ASP A 133 3.29 12.89 0.40
C ASP A 133 2.84 12.05 -0.81
N PHE A 134 2.65 10.74 -0.63
CA PHE A 134 2.30 9.84 -1.73
C PHE A 134 0.95 10.16 -2.38
N SER A 135 -0.03 10.66 -1.62
CA SER A 135 -1.32 11.08 -2.19
C SER A 135 -1.16 12.32 -3.08
N THR A 136 -0.32 13.27 -2.68
CA THR A 136 0.01 14.46 -3.47
C THR A 136 0.82 14.10 -4.71
N MET A 137 1.87 13.27 -4.59
CA MET A 137 2.65 12.81 -5.75
C MET A 137 1.77 12.08 -6.78
N ARG A 138 0.84 11.24 -6.33
CA ARG A 138 -0.12 10.57 -7.22
C ARG A 138 -1.00 11.57 -7.96
N LYS A 139 -1.60 12.54 -7.26
CA LYS A 139 -2.42 13.59 -7.89
C LYS A 139 -1.63 14.38 -8.92
N LYS A 140 -0.38 14.74 -8.61
CA LYS A 140 0.53 15.43 -9.54
C LYS A 140 0.83 14.59 -10.79
N LEU A 141 1.06 13.28 -10.65
CA LEU A 141 1.22 12.36 -11.77
C LEU A 141 -0.04 12.25 -12.65
N GLU A 142 -1.22 12.12 -12.03
CA GLU A 142 -2.51 11.97 -12.74
C GLU A 142 -2.93 13.25 -13.48
N THR A 143 -2.61 14.42 -12.90
CA THR A 143 -2.88 15.74 -13.50
C THR A 143 -1.79 16.18 -14.49
N GLY A 144 -0.73 15.38 -14.67
CA GLY A 144 0.35 15.70 -15.60
C GLY A 144 1.24 16.86 -15.15
N GLN A 145 1.30 17.15 -13.85
CA GLN A 145 2.17 18.20 -13.30
C GLN A 145 3.65 17.84 -13.38
N TYR A 146 3.99 16.55 -13.50
CA TYR A 146 5.35 16.11 -13.79
C TYR A 146 5.51 15.93 -15.31
N SER A 147 6.25 16.82 -15.94
CA SER A 147 6.46 16.87 -17.39
C SER A 147 7.32 15.71 -17.90
N ASN A 148 8.26 15.27 -17.06
CA ASN A 148 9.19 14.19 -17.36
C ASN A 148 9.55 13.42 -16.07
N PHE A 149 10.36 12.38 -16.22
CA PHE A 149 10.77 11.54 -15.11
C PHE A 149 11.76 12.26 -14.16
N GLU A 150 12.59 13.16 -14.66
CA GLU A 150 13.56 13.92 -13.85
C GLU A 150 12.83 14.81 -12.84
N GLU A 151 11.76 15.48 -13.25
CA GLU A 151 10.91 16.29 -12.37
C GLU A 151 10.22 15.46 -11.28
N PHE A 152 9.93 14.18 -11.55
CA PHE A 152 9.35 13.27 -10.56
C PHE A 152 10.37 12.82 -9.50
N GLN A 153 11.67 12.85 -9.81
CA GLN A 153 12.74 12.41 -8.90
C GLN A 153 13.25 13.52 -7.96
N LEU A 154 12.92 14.78 -8.26
CA LEU A 154 13.32 15.97 -7.49
C LEU A 154 12.33 16.28 -6.36
#